data_AF-A0A936KWH9-F1
#
_entry.id   AF-A0A936KWH9-F1
#
_cell.length_a   1.000
_cell.length_b   1.000
_cell.length_c   1.000
_cell.angle_alpha   90.00
_cell.angle_beta   90.00
_cell.angle_gamma   90.00
#
_symmetry.space_group_name_H-M   'P 1'
#
loop_
_entity.id
_entity.type
_entity.pdbx_description
1 polymer ?
#
loop_
_entity_poly.entity_id
_entity_poly.type
_entity_poly.pdbx_seq_one_letter_code
_entity_poly.pdbx_strand_id
1 'polypeptide(L)'
;MKKILLLFFLAVVSISTWACEINFVVENGKKETYKVGDEIIVKVTITYTHRSCELKIEDTKFTTVGMKVVGAKAWTEVSTGVWERVLKIQITENKENAKCMIQTNRSCTKEGGKGSLTLKRV
;
A
#
# COMPACT_ATOMS: atom_id res chain seq x y z
N MET A 1 -26.23 46.27 -22.01
CA MET A 1 -26.77 44.93 -21.70
C MET A 1 -25.60 44.01 -21.41
N LYS A 2 -25.14 44.07 -20.16
CA LYS A 2 -24.05 43.27 -19.57
C LYS A 2 -24.69 42.64 -18.35
N LYS A 3 -24.67 41.30 -18.26
CA LYS A 3 -24.86 40.45 -17.08
C LYS A 3 -25.40 39.11 -17.59
N ILE A 4 -25.01 38.03 -16.94
CA ILE A 4 -25.37 36.63 -17.22
C ILE A 4 -24.44 35.97 -18.24
N LEU A 5 -23.17 35.84 -17.90
CA LEU A 5 -22.41 34.62 -18.22
C LEU A 5 -21.17 34.48 -17.33
N LEU A 6 -21.38 34.63 -16.02
CA LEU A 6 -20.34 34.33 -15.03
C LEU A 6 -20.95 33.48 -13.92
N LEU A 7 -21.68 32.43 -14.31
CA LEU A 7 -22.01 31.34 -13.42
C LEU A 7 -20.74 30.50 -13.27
N PHE A 8 -19.95 30.98 -12.32
CA PHE A 8 -18.79 30.38 -11.69
C PHE A 8 -19.07 28.89 -11.44
N PHE A 9 -18.55 28.05 -12.33
CA PHE A 9 -18.53 26.59 -12.21
C PHE A 9 -17.51 26.23 -11.12
N LEU A 10 -17.88 26.50 -9.86
CA LEU A 10 -17.08 26.09 -8.69
C LEU A 10 -17.31 24.58 -8.48
N ALA A 11 -16.73 23.76 -9.34
CA ALA A 11 -16.64 22.33 -9.12
C ALA A 11 -15.70 22.12 -7.93
N VAL A 12 -16.27 21.97 -6.74
CA VAL A 12 -15.54 21.52 -5.56
C VAL A 12 -15.11 20.08 -5.83
N VAL A 13 -13.85 19.91 -6.23
CA VAL A 13 -13.23 18.59 -6.35
C VAL A 13 -13.01 18.08 -4.92
N SER A 14 -13.88 17.19 -4.48
CA SER A 14 -13.71 16.45 -3.23
C SER A 14 -12.48 15.55 -3.37
N ILE A 15 -11.31 16.02 -2.92
CA ILE A 15 -10.12 15.18 -2.82
C ILE A 15 -10.39 14.21 -1.66
N SER A 16 -10.62 12.92 -1.98
CA SER A 16 -10.72 11.89 -0.95
C SER A 16 -9.35 11.75 -0.28
N THR A 17 -9.22 12.32 0.91
CA THR A 17 -8.01 12.18 1.73
C THR A 17 -8.16 10.93 2.58
N TRP A 18 -7.47 9.87 2.18
CA TRP A 18 -7.38 8.65 2.97
C TRP A 18 -6.74 8.97 4.33
N ALA A 19 -7.21 8.34 5.40
CA ALA A 19 -6.65 8.52 6.75
C ALA A 19 -5.20 8.01 6.87
N CYS A 20 -4.86 7.02 6.06
CA CYS A 20 -3.50 6.47 6.03
C CYS A 20 -3.07 6.30 4.57
N GLU A 21 -1.89 6.80 4.26
CA GLU A 21 -1.20 6.45 3.02
C GLU A 21 -0.38 5.19 3.24
N ILE A 22 -0.47 4.24 2.31
CA ILE A 22 0.25 2.96 2.40
C ILE A 22 1.04 2.76 1.12
N ASN A 23 2.36 2.70 1.25
CA ASN A 23 3.28 2.53 0.15
C ASN A 23 4.08 1.23 0.28
N PHE A 24 4.36 0.59 -0.86
CA PHE A 24 5.13 -0.64 -0.96
C PHE A 24 6.30 -0.43 -1.92
N VAL A 25 7.52 -0.70 -1.46
CA VAL A 25 8.75 -0.58 -2.25
C VAL A 25 9.51 -1.89 -2.20
N VAL A 26 9.90 -2.42 -3.37
CA VAL A 26 10.82 -3.57 -3.44
C VAL A 26 12.24 -3.06 -3.18
N GLU A 27 12.88 -3.56 -2.13
CA GLU A 27 14.27 -3.26 -1.82
C GLU A 27 15.21 -4.07 -2.73
N ASN A 28 16.38 -3.52 -3.03
CA ASN A 28 17.43 -4.14 -3.87
C ASN A 28 17.03 -4.46 -5.32
N GLY A 29 16.32 -3.53 -5.95
CA GLY A 29 16.11 -3.54 -7.40
C GLY A 29 14.91 -4.39 -7.81
N LYS A 30 13.83 -3.71 -8.20
CA LYS A 30 12.66 -4.35 -8.80
C LYS A 30 13.06 -5.03 -10.11
N LYS A 31 12.92 -6.35 -10.18
CA LYS A 31 13.01 -7.09 -11.45
C LYS A 31 11.78 -6.79 -12.30
N GLU A 32 11.95 -6.83 -13.62
CA GLU A 32 10.82 -6.77 -14.54
C GLU A 32 9.89 -7.97 -14.35
N THR A 33 10.47 -9.14 -14.04
CA THR A 33 9.77 -10.42 -13.96
C THR A 33 10.35 -11.29 -12.85
N TYR A 34 9.50 -12.09 -12.20
CA TYR A 34 9.87 -12.96 -11.08
C TYR A 34 9.50 -14.41 -11.37
N LYS A 35 10.26 -15.35 -10.79
CA LYS A 35 10.08 -16.80 -10.92
C LYS A 35 9.61 -17.43 -9.60
N VAL A 36 9.08 -18.65 -9.67
CA VAL A 36 8.75 -19.43 -8.47
C VAL A 36 10.00 -19.61 -7.61
N GLY A 37 9.84 -19.41 -6.30
CA GLY A 37 10.93 -19.54 -5.34
C GLY A 37 11.76 -18.28 -5.17
N ASP A 38 11.64 -17.27 -6.06
CA ASP A 38 12.28 -15.97 -5.86
C ASP A 38 11.83 -15.38 -4.52
N GLU A 39 12.81 -14.92 -3.75
CA GLU A 39 12.59 -14.16 -2.53
C GLU A 39 12.82 -12.68 -2.82
N ILE A 40 11.89 -11.85 -2.34
CA ILE A 40 11.95 -10.41 -2.47
C ILE A 40 11.84 -9.78 -1.08
N ILE A 41 12.50 -8.64 -0.93
CA ILE A 41 12.38 -7.81 0.26
C ILE A 41 11.48 -6.63 -0.10
N VAL A 42 10.39 -6.46 0.62
CA VAL A 42 9.44 -5.38 0.41
C VAL A 42 9.36 -4.53 1.66
N LYS A 43 9.72 -3.25 1.53
CA LYS A 43 9.48 -2.25 2.56
C LYS A 43 8.06 -1.73 2.42
N VAL A 44 7.34 -1.73 3.53
CA VAL A 44 6.01 -1.14 3.66
C VAL A 44 6.13 0.09 4.52
N THR A 45 5.66 1.23 4.01
CA THR A 45 5.58 2.49 4.74
C THR A 45 4.12 2.85 4.92
N ILE A 46 3.71 3.12 6.15
CA ILE A 46 2.38 3.63 6.48
C ILE A 46 2.53 5.01 7.10
N THR A 47 1.94 6.01 6.45
CA THR A 47 1.92 7.39 6.91
C THR A 47 0.51 7.74 7.37
N TYR A 48 0.36 8.07 8.64
CA TYR A 48 -0.90 8.56 9.18
C TYR A 48 -1.08 10.03 8.76
N THR A 49 -2.12 10.30 7.99
CA THR A 49 -2.49 11.68 7.59
C THR A 49 -3.30 12.38 8.68
N HIS A 50 -3.72 11.63 9.70
CA HIS A 50 -4.37 12.10 10.92
C HIS A 50 -3.49 11.78 12.13
N ARG A 51 -3.48 12.66 13.13
CA ARG A 51 -2.57 12.52 14.29
C ARG A 51 -2.85 11.33 15.21
N SER A 52 -4.08 10.80 15.19
CA SER A 52 -4.53 9.77 16.14
C SER A 52 -5.24 8.64 15.41
N CYS A 53 -4.49 7.65 14.93
CA CYS A 53 -5.08 6.42 14.42
C CYS A 53 -5.47 5.52 15.58
N GLU A 54 -6.76 5.19 15.69
CA GLU A 54 -7.28 4.28 16.72
C GLU A 54 -6.81 2.83 16.53
N LEU A 55 -6.38 2.49 15.31
CA LEU A 55 -5.86 1.17 14.96
C LEU A 55 -4.39 1.08 15.34
N LYS A 56 -4.01 0.04 16.07
CA LYS A 56 -2.61 -0.26 16.31
C LYS A 56 -1.92 -0.61 14.99
N ILE A 57 -0.63 -0.30 14.88
CA ILE A 57 0.10 -0.58 13.64
C ILE A 57 0.29 -2.10 13.45
N GLU A 58 0.35 -2.84 14.54
CA GLU A 58 0.45 -4.29 14.62
C GLU A 58 -0.78 -5.00 14.05
N ASP A 59 -1.95 -4.36 14.09
CA ASP A 59 -3.20 -4.91 13.56
C ASP A 59 -3.25 -4.88 12.01
N THR A 60 -2.22 -4.34 11.36
CA THR A 60 -2.11 -4.34 9.89
C THR A 60 -1.99 -5.76 9.35
N LYS A 61 -3.01 -6.20 8.62
CA LYS A 61 -3.02 -7.51 7.93
C LYS A 61 -2.63 -7.34 6.47
N PHE A 62 -1.86 -8.30 5.96
CA PHE A 62 -1.49 -8.37 4.55
C PHE A 62 -2.20 -9.56 3.90
N THR A 63 -2.84 -9.30 2.78
CA THR A 63 -3.43 -10.34 1.92
C THR A 63 -2.49 -10.53 0.74
N THR A 64 -2.11 -11.77 0.48
CA THR A 64 -1.24 -12.12 -0.65
C THR A 64 -1.96 -13.02 -1.64
N VAL A 65 -1.64 -12.86 -2.92
CA VAL A 65 -2.08 -13.69 -4.04
C VAL A 65 -0.85 -14.12 -4.81
N GLY A 66 -0.68 -15.44 -4.99
CA GLY A 66 0.44 -16.02 -5.71
C GLY A 66 1.82 -15.88 -5.05
N MET A 67 1.84 -15.45 -3.79
CA MET A 67 3.04 -15.29 -2.97
C MET A 67 2.71 -15.56 -1.51
N LYS A 68 3.74 -15.78 -0.69
CA LYS A 68 3.62 -15.92 0.77
C LYS A 68 4.64 -15.04 1.48
N VAL A 69 4.27 -14.53 2.64
CA VAL A 69 5.21 -13.85 3.54
C VAL A 69 5.99 -14.93 4.30
N VAL A 70 7.30 -15.00 4.09
CA VAL A 70 8.20 -15.97 4.75
C VAL A 70 8.90 -15.37 5.97
N GLY A 71 8.87 -14.05 6.11
CA GLY A 71 9.39 -13.35 7.28
C GLY A 71 8.94 -11.89 7.31
N ALA A 72 8.94 -11.32 8.51
CA ALA A 72 8.65 -9.91 8.71
C ALA A 72 9.45 -9.37 9.89
N LYS A 73 9.98 -8.15 9.75
CA LYS A 73 10.50 -7.40 10.89
C LYS A 73 9.35 -6.74 11.66
N ALA A 74 9.62 -6.40 12.93
CA ALA A 74 8.73 -5.55 13.70
C ALA A 74 8.55 -4.18 13.02
N TRP A 75 7.42 -3.55 13.28
CA TRP A 75 7.19 -2.17 12.87
C TRP A 75 8.16 -1.24 13.61
N THR A 76 8.67 -0.23 12.92
CA THR A 76 9.51 0.82 13.49
C THR A 76 8.91 2.16 13.11
N GLU A 77 8.68 3.03 14.09
CA GLU A 77 8.31 4.42 13.83
C GLU A 77 9.58 5.20 13.46
N VAL A 78 9.68 5.63 12.20
CA VAL A 78 10.86 6.36 11.69
C VAL A 78 10.72 7.87 11.88
N SER A 79 9.48 8.35 11.97
CA SER A 79 9.12 9.70 12.37
C SER A 79 7.66 9.69 12.86
N THR A 80 7.22 10.76 13.52
CA THR A 80 5.87 10.83 14.09
C THR A 80 4.79 10.49 13.06
N GLY A 81 4.07 9.38 13.28
CA GLY A 81 3.01 8.91 12.39
C GLY A 81 3.49 8.23 11.11
N VAL A 82 4.79 7.99 10.94
CA VAL A 82 5.36 7.26 9.81
C VAL A 82 5.98 5.97 10.32
N TRP A 83 5.39 4.86 9.91
CA TRP A 83 5.76 3.52 10.33
C TRP A 83 6.31 2.72 9.17
N GLU A 84 7.43 2.05 9.39
CA GLU A 84 8.03 1.17 8.39
C GLU A 84 8.14 -0.26 8.92
N ARG A 85 7.93 -1.23 8.02
CA ARG A 85 8.33 -2.62 8.26
C ARG A 85 8.88 -3.23 6.99
N VAL A 86 9.73 -4.22 7.16
CA VAL A 86 10.30 -5.00 6.06
C VAL A 86 9.69 -6.38 6.04
N LEU A 87 9.19 -6.78 4.87
CA LEU A 87 8.62 -8.09 4.58
C LEU A 87 9.57 -8.87 3.68
N LYS A 88 9.82 -10.13 4.04
CA LYS A 88 10.41 -11.11 3.14
C LYS A 88 9.29 -11.93 2.51
N ILE A 89 9.15 -11.87 1.19
CA ILE A 89 8.07 -12.51 0.44
C ILE A 89 8.69 -13.51 -0.53
N GLN A 90 8.09 -14.70 -0.63
CA GLN A 90 8.47 -15.70 -1.62
C GLN A 90 7.35 -15.88 -2.65
N ILE A 91 7.71 -15.92 -3.93
CA ILE A 91 6.77 -16.21 -5.02
C ILE A 91 6.45 -17.70 -5.05
N THR A 92 5.17 -18.05 -5.04
CA THR A 92 4.70 -19.44 -4.93
C THR A 92 3.80 -19.89 -6.07
N GLU A 93 3.13 -18.96 -6.75
CA GLU A 93 2.27 -19.29 -7.89
C GLU A 93 3.10 -19.85 -9.02
N ASN A 94 2.68 -20.96 -9.64
CA ASN A 94 3.42 -21.67 -10.68
C ASN A 94 2.91 -21.39 -12.10
N LYS A 95 1.71 -20.80 -12.24
CA LYS A 95 1.11 -20.47 -13.53
C LYS A 95 1.77 -19.24 -14.16
N GLU A 96 2.14 -19.37 -15.43
CA GLU A 96 2.61 -18.26 -16.26
C GLU A 96 1.51 -17.16 -16.35
N ASN A 97 1.91 -15.89 -16.33
CA ASN A 97 1.03 -14.71 -16.32
C ASN A 97 0.08 -14.57 -15.11
N ALA A 98 0.17 -15.42 -14.09
CA ALA A 98 -0.66 -15.27 -12.91
C ALA A 98 -0.26 -14.04 -12.08
N LYS A 99 -1.25 -13.36 -11.51
CA LYS A 99 -1.04 -12.14 -10.72
C LYS A 99 -0.38 -12.47 -9.39
N CYS A 100 0.82 -11.94 -9.19
CA CYS A 100 1.49 -11.93 -7.90
C CYS A 100 1.21 -10.59 -7.22
N MET A 101 0.38 -10.57 -6.18
CA MET A 101 -0.02 -9.34 -5.50
C MET A 101 0.10 -9.46 -3.97
N ILE A 102 0.56 -8.39 -3.33
CA ILE A 102 0.36 -8.14 -1.91
C ILE A 102 -0.47 -6.88 -1.75
N GLN A 103 -1.44 -6.91 -0.84
CA GLN A 103 -2.26 -5.76 -0.51
C GLN A 103 -2.51 -5.69 1.00
N THR A 104 -2.81 -4.49 1.48
CA THR A 104 -3.31 -4.28 2.83
C THR A 104 -4.43 -3.25 2.79
N ASN A 105 -5.38 -3.43 3.69
CA ASN A 105 -6.49 -2.53 3.89
C ASN A 105 -6.64 -2.29 5.39
N ARG A 106 -6.34 -1.08 5.83
CA ARG A 106 -6.64 -0.60 7.18
C ARG A 106 -7.95 0.15 7.09
N SER A 107 -8.98 -0.34 7.78
CA SER A 107 -10.30 0.31 7.83
C SER A 107 -10.51 0.88 9.22
N CYS A 108 -10.60 2.21 9.35
CA CYS A 108 -10.92 2.90 10.60
C CYS A 108 -12.15 3.81 10.42
N THR A 109 -12.59 4.47 11.48
CA THR A 109 -13.69 5.46 11.47
C THR A 109 -13.48 6.63 10.50
N LYS A 110 -12.25 6.80 9.97
CA LYS A 110 -11.85 7.82 9.00
C LYS A 110 -11.57 7.25 7.61
N GLU A 111 -12.26 6.18 7.21
CA GLU A 111 -12.07 5.42 5.95
C GLU A 111 -10.78 4.59 5.88
N GLY A 112 -9.69 5.06 6.50
CA GLY A 112 -8.43 4.34 6.64
C GLY A 112 -7.51 4.43 5.42
N GLY A 113 -6.90 3.33 5.01
CA GLY A 113 -5.83 3.26 4.02
C GLY A 113 -5.83 1.94 3.25
N LYS A 114 -5.66 1.98 1.92
CA LYS A 114 -5.38 0.79 1.10
C LYS A 114 -4.09 1.00 0.32
N GLY A 115 -3.29 -0.04 0.26
CA GLY A 115 -2.10 -0.08 -0.59
C GLY A 115 -1.94 -1.47 -1.19
N SER A 116 -1.39 -1.54 -2.39
CA SER A 116 -1.06 -2.82 -3.03
C SER A 116 0.20 -2.72 -3.88
N LEU A 117 0.88 -3.85 -4.02
CA LEU A 117 2.00 -4.03 -4.92
C LEU A 117 1.70 -5.26 -5.78
N THR A 118 1.70 -5.08 -7.10
CA THR A 118 1.59 -6.18 -8.07
C THR A 118 2.92 -6.36 -8.78
N LEU A 119 3.36 -7.62 -8.86
CA LEU A 119 4.55 -8.05 -9.57
C LEU A 119 4.17 -8.84 -10.81
N LYS A 120 4.93 -8.63 -11.89
CA LYS A 120 4.79 -9.39 -13.13
C LYS A 120 5.58 -10.69 -13.02
N ARG A 121 5.02 -11.74 -13.60
CA ARG A 121 5.62 -13.08 -13.64
C ARG A 121 5.96 -13.45 -15.09
N VAL A 122 7.05 -14.19 -15.27
CA VAL A 122 7.43 -14.90 -16.51
C VAL A 122 7.29 -16.40 -16.32
#